data_AF-A0A660YJT5-F1
#
_entry.id   AF-A0A660YJT5-F1
#
_cell.length_a   1.000
_cell.length_b   1.000
_cell.length_c   1.000
_cell.angle_alpha   90.00
_cell.angle_beta   90.00
_cell.angle_gamma   90.00
#
_symmetry.space_group_name_H-M   'P 1'
#
loop_
_entity.id
_entity.type
_entity.pdbx_description
1 polymer ?
#
loop_
_entity_poly.entity_id
_entity_poly.type
_entity_poly.pdbx_seq_one_letter_code
_entity_poly.pdbx_strand_id
1 'polypeptide(L)'
;EIELAYAIGVKEPVSVLVNSFGTGKVSDEDLARKVMKVFDLTPAGIIDALDLRRPIYKKTAAFGHFGRPDPDFTWEKTDKTEELLKA
;
A
#
# COMPACT_ATOMS: atom_id res chain seq x y z
N GLU A 1 2.45 4.55 -9.94
CA GLU A 1 1.24 5.03 -9.24
C GLU A 1 0.31 3.85 -9.01
N ILE A 2 -0.47 3.90 -7.93
CA ILE A 2 -1.46 2.88 -7.56
C ILE A 2 -2.78 3.58 -7.27
N GLU A 3 -3.88 3.03 -7.76
CA GLU A 3 -5.24 3.47 -7.43
C GLU A 3 -6.05 2.33 -6.84
N LEU A 4 -6.85 2.64 -5.81
CA LEU A 4 -7.73 1.71 -5.14
C LEU A 4 -9.14 2.30 -5.09
N ALA A 5 -10.14 1.51 -5.44
CA ALA A 5 -11.55 1.90 -5.32
C ALA A 5 -12.26 0.97 -4.34
N TYR A 6 -13.10 1.51 -3.45
CA TYR A 6 -13.92 0.75 -2.50
C TYR A 6 -15.38 1.17 -2.56
N ALA A 7 -16.28 0.23 -2.28
CA ALA A 7 -17.69 0.51 -2.03
C ALA A 7 -17.97 0.43 -0.52
N ILE A 8 -18.76 1.36 0.01
CA ILE A 8 -19.12 1.36 1.44
C ILE A 8 -19.80 0.03 1.80
N GLY A 9 -19.28 -0.63 2.83
CA GLY A 9 -19.79 -1.93 3.30
C GLY A 9 -19.20 -3.15 2.58
N VAL A 10 -18.35 -2.96 1.58
CA VAL A 10 -17.62 -4.05 0.89
C VAL A 10 -16.17 -4.04 1.36
N LYS A 11 -15.70 -5.19 1.88
CA LYS A 11 -14.33 -5.29 2.42
C LYS A 11 -13.24 -5.29 1.35
N GLU A 12 -13.52 -5.90 0.21
CA GLU A 12 -12.56 -6.00 -0.89
C GLU A 12 -12.58 -4.70 -1.72
N PRO A 13 -11.43 -4.29 -2.29
CA PRO A 13 -11.43 -3.22 -3.28
C PRO A 13 -12.24 -3.65 -4.52
N VAL A 14 -13.02 -2.71 -5.06
CA VAL A 14 -13.74 -2.84 -6.33
C VAL A 14 -12.77 -2.79 -7.51
N SER A 15 -11.64 -2.08 -7.36
CA SER A 15 -10.59 -1.98 -8.37
C SER A 15 -9.22 -1.74 -7.73
N VAL A 16 -8.19 -2.33 -8.36
CA VAL A 16 -6.77 -2.08 -8.08
C VAL A 16 -6.09 -1.81 -9.42
N LEU A 17 -5.63 -0.57 -9.63
CA LEU A 17 -4.92 -0.15 -10.85
C LEU A 17 -3.47 0.16 -10.52
N VAL A 18 -2.56 -0.23 -11.41
CA VAL A 18 -1.15 0.15 -11.37
C VAL A 18 -0.82 0.90 -12.66
N ASN A 19 -0.04 1.96 -12.55
CA ASN A 19 0.54 2.66 -13.69
C ASN A 19 2.04 2.89 -13.44
N SER A 20 2.90 2.23 -14.21
CA SER A 20 4.36 2.40 -14.10
C SER A 20 4.91 3.54 -14.97
N PHE A 21 4.06 4.25 -15.71
CA PHE A 21 4.44 5.31 -16.64
C PHE A 21 5.50 4.87 -17.65
N GLY A 22 5.45 3.60 -18.06
CA GLY A 22 6.39 3.00 -19.02
C GLY A 22 7.78 2.66 -18.45
N THR A 23 7.96 2.74 -17.13
CA THR A 23 9.24 2.43 -16.46
C THR A 23 9.27 1.03 -15.82
N GLY A 24 8.16 0.30 -15.88
CA GLY A 24 8.03 -1.05 -15.32
C GLY A 24 8.93 -2.07 -16.02
N LYS A 25 9.45 -3.03 -15.23
CA LYS A 25 10.19 -4.20 -15.75
C LYS A 25 9.26 -5.33 -16.20
N VAL A 26 8.01 -5.28 -15.78
CA VAL A 26 6.91 -6.17 -16.15
C VAL A 26 5.69 -5.31 -16.45
N SER A 27 4.63 -5.89 -17.04
CA SER A 27 3.42 -5.12 -17.38
C SER A 27 2.70 -4.62 -16.13
N ASP A 28 1.94 -3.54 -16.28
CA ASP A 28 1.16 -2.95 -15.18
C ASP A 28 0.09 -3.92 -14.67
N GLU A 29 -0.49 -4.75 -15.53
CA GLU A 29 -1.43 -5.81 -15.13
C GLU A 29 -0.73 -6.89 -14.29
N ASP A 30 0.52 -7.24 -14.63
CA ASP A 30 1.29 -8.21 -13.84
C ASP A 30 1.68 -7.64 -12.47
N LEU A 31 2.08 -6.36 -12.42
CA LEU A 31 2.31 -5.65 -11.16
C LEU A 31 1.04 -5.62 -10.30
N ALA A 32 -0.12 -5.29 -10.88
CA ALA A 32 -1.39 -5.26 -10.16
C ALA A 32 -1.72 -6.63 -9.56
N ARG A 33 -1.50 -7.73 -10.31
CA ARG A 33 -1.67 -9.10 -9.80
C ARG A 33 -0.74 -9.41 -8.63
N LYS A 34 0.54 -9.05 -8.74
CA LYS A 34 1.52 -9.24 -7.66
C LYS A 34 1.14 -8.45 -6.41
N VAL A 35 0.70 -7.20 -6.57
CA VAL A 35 0.22 -6.36 -5.47
C VAL A 35 -0.96 -7.01 -4.76
N MET A 36 -1.99 -7.44 -5.49
CA MET A 36 -3.16 -8.11 -4.89
C MET A 36 -2.83 -9.44 -4.21
N LYS A 37 -1.73 -10.11 -4.59
CA LYS A 37 -1.27 -11.35 -3.99
C LYS A 37 -0.44 -11.12 -2.71
N VAL A 38 0.35 -10.05 -2.68
CA VAL A 38 1.29 -9.77 -1.58
C VAL A 38 0.66 -8.94 -0.46
N PHE A 39 -0.26 -8.04 -0.82
CA PHE A 39 -0.88 -7.12 0.13
C PHE A 39 -2.35 -7.49 0.34
N ASP A 40 -2.74 -7.65 1.61
CA ASP A 40 -4.15 -7.65 1.99
C ASP A 40 -4.66 -6.21 1.93
N LEU A 41 -5.36 -5.89 0.83
CA LEU A 41 -5.90 -4.57 0.56
C LEU A 41 -7.29 -4.36 1.19
N THR A 42 -7.78 -5.25 2.04
CA THR A 42 -8.98 -4.93 2.83
C THR A 42 -8.67 -3.82 3.84
N PRO A 43 -9.65 -2.98 4.24
CA PRO A 43 -9.41 -1.96 5.26
C PRO A 43 -8.85 -2.54 6.57
N ALA A 44 -9.28 -3.75 6.97
CA ALA A 44 -8.74 -4.43 8.13
C ALA A 44 -7.30 -4.90 7.92
N GLY A 45 -7.01 -5.52 6.76
CA GLY A 45 -5.67 -5.94 6.37
C GLY A 45 -4.68 -4.78 6.37
N ILE A 46 -5.06 -3.63 5.81
CA ILE A 46 -4.23 -2.41 5.81
C ILE A 46 -3.96 -1.92 7.24
N ILE A 47 -5.01 -1.85 8.09
CA ILE A 47 -4.87 -1.40 9.48
C ILE A 47 -3.92 -2.31 10.27
N ASP A 48 -4.04 -3.62 10.10
CA ASP A 48 -3.28 -4.60 10.86
C ASP A 48 -1.84 -4.70 10.33
N ALA A 49 -1.64 -4.73 9.01
CA ALA A 49 -0.30 -4.79 8.40
C ALA A 49 0.55 -3.55 8.71
N LEU A 50 -0.08 -2.38 8.79
CA LEU A 50 0.61 -1.12 9.09
C LEU A 50 0.55 -0.74 10.57
N ASP A 51 -0.07 -1.54 11.44
CA ASP A 51 -0.21 -1.26 12.87
C ASP A 51 -0.75 0.16 13.14
N LEU A 52 -1.90 0.48 12.55
CA LEU A 52 -2.45 1.84 12.50
C LEU A 52 -3.24 2.25 13.75
N ARG A 53 -3.62 1.31 14.63
CA ARG A 53 -4.42 1.60 15.84
C ARG A 53 -3.55 2.11 17.00
N ARG A 54 -2.74 3.14 16.72
CA ARG A 54 -1.78 3.76 17.66
C ARG A 54 -1.82 5.29 17.57
N PRO A 55 -1.41 6.03 18.62
CA PRO A 55 -1.42 7.50 18.61
C PRO A 55 -0.23 8.11 17.84
N ILE A 56 -0.06 7.77 16.56
CA ILE A 56 1.10 8.15 15.73
C ILE A 56 0.86 9.39 14.83
N TYR A 57 -0.38 9.80 14.64
CA TYR A 57 -0.78 10.76 13.59
C TYR A 57 -0.42 12.22 13.85
N LYS A 58 -0.20 12.64 15.10
CA LYS A 58 0.17 14.04 15.39
C LYS A 58 1.46 14.45 14.66
N LYS A 59 2.39 13.51 14.48
CA LYS A 59 3.66 13.72 13.79
C LYS A 59 3.49 13.99 12.29
N THR A 60 2.41 13.51 11.66
CA THR A 60 2.15 13.68 10.22
C THR A 60 1.38 14.97 9.90
N ALA A 61 0.84 15.66 10.92
CA ALA A 61 0.03 16.87 10.75
C ALA A 61 0.80 18.10 10.21
N ALA A 62 2.12 18.02 10.13
CA ALA A 62 2.99 19.01 9.49
C ALA A 62 4.10 18.30 8.72
N PHE A 63 4.62 18.99 7.70
CA PHE A 63 5.74 18.52 6.86
C PHE A 63 5.47 17.25 6.05
N GLY A 64 4.19 16.92 5.82
CA GLY A 64 3.77 15.81 4.96
C GLY A 64 3.71 14.45 5.66
N HIS A 65 2.96 13.54 5.04
CA HIS A 65 2.71 12.18 5.53
C HIS A 65 3.72 11.15 4.98
N PHE A 66 4.34 11.44 3.83
CA PHE A 66 5.17 10.50 3.08
C PHE A 66 6.63 10.93 2.96
N GLY A 67 7.53 9.98 2.73
CA GLY A 67 8.95 10.22 2.47
C GLY A 67 9.76 10.61 3.69
N ARG A 68 9.28 10.25 4.90
CA ARG A 68 9.86 10.67 6.18
C ARG A 68 10.39 9.46 6.95
N PRO A 69 11.67 9.46 7.38
CA PRO A 69 12.25 8.33 8.11
C PRO A 69 11.90 8.37 9.60
N ASP A 70 10.62 8.19 9.94
CA ASP A 70 10.15 8.02 11.33
C ASP A 70 9.75 6.55 11.56
N PRO A 71 10.23 5.89 12.62
CA PRO A 71 9.91 4.48 12.88
C PRO A 71 8.41 4.20 13.08
N ASP A 72 7.62 5.22 13.44
CA ASP A 72 6.18 5.08 13.58
C ASP A 72 5.44 5.05 12.23
N PHE A 73 6.06 5.54 11.15
CA PHE A 73 5.49 5.58 9.80
C PHE A 73 5.76 4.26 9.09
N THR A 74 5.04 3.24 9.52
CA THR A 74 5.16 1.85 9.02
C THR A 74 4.91 1.72 7.52
N TRP A 75 4.14 2.63 6.91
CA TRP A 75 3.91 2.69 5.46
C TRP A 75 5.14 3.10 4.64
N GLU A 76 6.18 3.64 5.27
CA GLU A 76 7.46 3.96 4.62
C GLU A 76 8.41 2.76 4.56
N LYS A 77 8.07 1.64 5.23
CA LYS A 77 8.90 0.43 5.21
C LYS A 77 8.85 -0.23 3.84
N THR A 78 9.98 -0.81 3.44
CA THR A 78 10.14 -1.58 2.19
C THR A 78 10.25 -3.09 2.46
N ASP A 79 9.63 -3.57 3.53
CA ASP A 79 9.67 -4.96 3.99
C ASP A 79 8.96 -5.95 3.04
N LYS A 80 8.14 -5.45 2.12
CA LYS A 80 7.44 -6.25 1.10
C LYS A 80 8.19 -6.43 -0.23
N THR A 81 9.39 -5.87 -0.38
CA THR A 81 10.15 -5.93 -1.64
C THR A 81 10.43 -7.38 -2.08
N GLU A 82 10.89 -8.23 -1.17
CA GLU A 82 11.22 -9.62 -1.48
C GLU A 82 9.98 -10.45 -1.87
N GLU A 83 8.85 -10.19 -1.20
CA GLU A 83 7.58 -10.86 -1.53
C GLU A 83 7.10 -10.46 -2.94
N LEU A 84 7.21 -9.18 -3.30
CA LEU A 84 6.89 -8.68 -4.65
C LEU A 84 7.77 -9.26 -5.76
N LEU A 85 9.07 -9.41 -5.50
CA LEU A 85 10.01 -9.98 -6.47
C LEU A 85 9.71 -11.46 -6.74
N LYS A 86 9.23 -12.20 -5.72
CA LYS A 86 8.92 -13.63 -5.81
C LYS A 86 7.51 -13.94 -6.33
N ALA A 87 6.56 -13.03 -6.12
CA ALA A 87 5.14 -13.20 -6.43
C ALA A 87 4.88 -13.43 -7.92
#